data_AF-A0A920PR34-F1
#
_entry.id   AF-A0A920PR34-F1
#
_cell.length_a   1.000
_cell.length_b   1.000
_cell.length_c   1.000
_cell.angle_alpha   90.00
_cell.angle_beta   90.00
_cell.angle_gamma   90.00
#
_symmetry.space_group_name_H-M   'P 1'
#
loop_
_entity.id
_entity.type
_entity.pdbx_description
1 polymer ?
#
loop_
_entity_poly.entity_id
_entity_poly.type
_entity_poly.pdbx_seq_one_letter_code
_entity_poly.pdbx_strand_id
1 'polypeptide(L)'
;MIDVEELRDCYTNTPSKMVLLVADGLGGMAHPDTGKSELETANIPNLDALAKKSACGLTTPVLPGVTPGSGPGHLALFGYDPLKHQIGRGALEALGIEVDLQPGDVAARGNFCLVDGDGLLVDRRAWSDSHRV
;
A
#
# COMPACT_ATOMS: atom_id res chain seq x y z
N MET A 1 3.22 -8.56 -16.37
CA MET A 1 2.86 -9.41 -15.22
C MET A 1 2.18 -10.64 -15.79
N ILE A 2 2.44 -11.85 -15.30
CA ILE A 2 1.71 -13.04 -15.76
C ILE A 2 0.30 -12.93 -15.18
N ASP A 3 -0.74 -13.13 -15.98
CA ASP A 3 -2.12 -12.96 -15.53
C ASP A 3 -2.50 -14.09 -14.55
N VAL A 4 -3.41 -13.82 -13.61
CA VAL A 4 -3.89 -14.83 -12.65
C VAL A 4 -4.55 -16.00 -13.40
N GLU A 5 -5.17 -15.71 -14.54
CA GLU A 5 -5.71 -16.73 -15.44
C GLU A 5 -4.64 -17.68 -15.98
N GLU A 6 -3.42 -17.19 -16.22
CA GLU A 6 -2.28 -17.97 -16.72
C GLU A 6 -1.58 -18.76 -15.61
N LEU A 7 -1.68 -18.29 -14.36
CA LEU A 7 -1.11 -18.94 -13.18
C LEU A 7 -2.00 -20.07 -12.62
N ARG A 8 -3.22 -20.20 -13.12
CA ARG A 8 -4.28 -21.04 -12.53
C ARG A 8 -3.91 -22.52 -12.40
N ASP A 9 -3.05 -23.02 -13.29
CA ASP A 9 -2.58 -24.41 -13.30
C ASP A 9 -1.10 -24.56 -12.89
N CYS A 10 -0.45 -23.45 -12.51
CA CYS A 10 0.96 -23.38 -12.15
C CYS A 10 1.14 -23.38 -10.62
N TYR A 11 0.61 -24.39 -9.93
CA TYR A 11 0.75 -24.52 -8.49
C TYR A 11 0.92 -25.97 -8.04
N THR A 12 1.49 -26.13 -6.84
CA THR A 12 1.62 -27.43 -6.17
C THR A 12 1.00 -27.33 -4.80
N ASN A 13 0.11 -28.28 -4.48
CA ASN A 13 -0.47 -28.36 -3.14
C ASN A 13 0.55 -28.89 -2.14
N THR A 14 0.66 -28.21 -1.00
CA THR A 14 1.49 -28.65 0.12
C THR A 14 0.72 -28.45 1.43
N PRO A 15 1.02 -29.21 2.50
CA PRO A 15 0.40 -28.98 3.81
C PRO A 15 0.91 -27.70 4.50
N SER A 16 1.95 -27.06 3.95
CA SER A 16 2.57 -25.86 4.49
C SER A 16 1.64 -24.65 4.41
N LYS A 17 1.83 -23.70 5.33
CA LYS A 17 1.17 -22.39 5.30
C LYS A 17 2.13 -21.35 4.74
N MET A 18 1.59 -20.43 3.93
CA MET A 18 2.35 -19.26 3.45
C MET A 18 1.96 -18.03 4.28
N VAL A 19 2.96 -17.22 4.61
CA VAL A 19 2.78 -15.92 5.26
C VAL A 19 3.39 -14.87 4.34
N LEU A 20 2.57 -13.96 3.85
CA LEU A 20 2.99 -12.78 3.12
C LEU A 20 2.98 -11.59 4.08
N LEU A 21 4.16 -11.06 4.41
CA LEU A 21 4.30 -9.87 5.24
C LEU A 21 4.59 -8.66 4.35
N VAL A 22 3.73 -7.64 4.42
CA VAL A 22 3.91 -6.37 3.71
C VAL A 22 4.24 -5.29 4.74
N ALA A 23 5.44 -4.73 4.66
CA ALA A 23 5.81 -3.55 5.43
C ALA A 23 5.61 -2.31 4.56
N ASP A 24 4.57 -1.53 4.84
CA ASP A 24 4.24 -0.35 4.04
C ASP A 24 5.34 0.72 4.15
N GLY A 25 5.69 1.34 3.03
CA GLY A 25 6.73 2.37 2.96
C GLY A 25 8.13 1.89 3.33
N LEU A 26 8.45 0.58 3.24
CA LEU A 26 9.77 0.06 3.62
C LEU A 26 10.92 0.58 2.73
N GLY A 27 10.62 0.92 1.48
CA GLY A 27 11.59 1.45 0.54
C GLY A 27 12.09 2.83 0.97
N GLY A 28 13.40 3.04 0.86
CA GLY A 28 14.08 4.22 1.37
C GLY A 28 15.14 4.75 0.41
N MET A 29 15.58 5.98 0.64
CA MET A 29 16.66 6.62 -0.14
C MET A 29 17.93 6.70 0.69
N ALA A 30 19.08 6.62 0.02
CA ALA A 30 20.37 6.77 0.70
C ALA A 30 20.48 8.15 1.36
N HIS A 31 20.75 8.19 2.66
CA HIS A 31 21.01 9.42 3.39
C HIS A 31 22.29 10.08 2.86
N PRO A 32 22.33 11.40 2.64
CA PRO A 32 23.48 12.09 2.03
C PRO A 32 24.81 11.83 2.74
N ASP A 33 24.80 11.77 4.08
CA ASP A 33 26.03 11.64 4.87
C ASP A 33 26.52 10.19 5.05
N THR A 34 25.61 9.21 5.08
CA THR A 34 25.95 7.81 5.40
C THR A 34 25.95 6.90 4.18
N GLY A 35 25.30 7.33 3.09
CA GLY A 35 25.09 6.54 1.88
C GLY A 35 24.15 5.33 2.09
N LYS A 36 23.48 5.23 3.24
CA LYS A 36 22.60 4.11 3.59
C LYS A 36 21.14 4.55 3.59
N SER A 37 20.26 3.66 3.17
CA SER A 37 18.81 3.78 3.39
C SER A 37 18.44 3.64 4.87
N GLU A 38 17.20 3.97 5.19
CA GLU A 38 16.59 3.79 6.51
C GLU A 38 16.64 2.32 6.95
N LEU A 39 16.36 1.40 6.02
CA LEU A 39 16.40 -0.04 6.29
C LEU A 39 17.81 -0.55 6.59
N GLU A 40 18.82 -0.06 5.87
CA GLU A 40 20.23 -0.40 6.09
C GLU A 40 20.82 0.23 7.36
N THR A 41 20.19 1.31 7.85
CA THR A 41 20.59 1.98 9.08
C THR A 41 19.95 1.35 10.32
N ALA A 42 18.76 0.76 10.16
CA ALA A 42 18.02 0.14 11.24
C ALA A 42 18.72 -1.11 11.81
N ASN A 43 18.59 -1.33 13.12
CA ASN A 43 19.04 -2.57 13.76
C ASN A 43 17.94 -3.64 13.67
N ILE A 44 17.99 -4.47 12.62
CA ILE A 44 16.95 -5.46 12.25
C ILE A 44 17.49 -6.90 12.21
N PRO A 45 18.02 -7.43 13.34
CA PRO A 45 18.77 -8.69 13.35
C PRO A 45 17.96 -9.91 12.89
N ASN A 46 16.64 -9.91 13.11
CA ASN A 46 15.75 -10.98 12.68
C ASN A 46 15.54 -10.99 11.16
N LEU A 47 15.38 -9.81 10.55
CA LEU A 47 15.20 -9.69 9.11
C LEU A 47 16.52 -10.01 8.39
N ASP A 48 17.65 -9.56 8.94
CA ASP A 48 18.99 -9.89 8.44
C ASP A 48 19.25 -11.40 8.50
N ALA A 49 18.92 -12.04 9.61
CA ALA A 49 19.07 -13.49 9.77
C ALA A 49 18.15 -14.27 8.81
N LEU A 50 16.94 -13.76 8.54
CA LEU A 50 16.03 -14.35 7.57
C LEU A 50 16.57 -14.20 6.14
N ALA A 51 17.03 -13.01 5.76
CA ALA A 51 17.59 -12.73 4.44
C ALA A 51 18.80 -13.62 4.12
N LYS A 52 19.70 -13.84 5.08
CA LYS A 52 20.91 -14.69 4.90
C LYS A 52 20.64 -16.14 4.53
N LYS A 53 19.44 -16.67 4.85
CA LYS A 53 19.05 -18.07 4.58
C LYS A 53 17.89 -18.19 3.57
N SER A 54 17.54 -17.10 2.90
CA SER A 54 16.39 -17.02 1.99
C SER A 54 16.82 -16.53 0.60
N ALA A 55 15.94 -16.66 -0.38
CA ALA A 55 16.10 -15.97 -1.65
C ALA A 55 15.62 -14.52 -1.51
N CYS A 56 16.49 -13.57 -1.82
CA CYS A 56 16.18 -12.14 -1.82
C CYS A 56 16.09 -11.61 -3.25
N GLY A 57 15.28 -10.57 -3.46
CA GLY A 57 15.12 -9.93 -4.76
C GLY A 57 14.45 -8.58 -4.64
N LEU A 58 14.29 -7.92 -5.79
CA LEU A 58 13.57 -6.65 -5.92
C LEU A 58 12.25 -6.89 -6.64
N THR A 59 11.21 -6.19 -6.22
CA THR A 59 9.89 -6.24 -6.85
C THR A 59 9.58 -4.87 -7.46
N THR A 60 8.94 -4.88 -8.64
CA THR A 60 8.39 -3.67 -9.27
C THR A 60 6.87 -3.81 -9.25
N PRO A 61 6.16 -3.13 -8.32
CA PRO A 61 4.72 -3.37 -8.13
C PRO A 61 3.87 -3.02 -9.36
N VAL A 62 4.21 -1.96 -10.10
CA VAL A 62 3.42 -1.52 -11.26
C VAL A 62 4.29 -1.56 -12.52
N LEU A 63 5.16 -0.57 -12.69
CA LEU A 63 6.09 -0.46 -13.81
C LEU A 63 7.35 0.30 -13.34
N PRO A 64 8.49 0.13 -14.03
CA PRO A 64 9.66 0.95 -13.75
C PRO A 64 9.33 2.45 -13.84
N GLY A 65 9.65 3.20 -12.78
CA GLY A 65 9.38 4.63 -12.70
C GLY A 65 7.93 5.03 -12.38
N VAL A 66 7.02 4.08 -12.16
CA VAL A 66 5.64 4.37 -11.72
C VAL A 66 5.52 4.18 -10.22
N THR A 67 5.29 5.27 -9.48
CA THR A 67 5.04 5.22 -8.05
C THR A 67 3.67 4.58 -7.77
N PRO A 68 3.60 3.41 -7.11
CA PRO A 68 2.32 2.79 -6.79
C PRO A 68 1.61 3.55 -5.67
N GLY A 69 0.32 3.80 -5.84
CA GLY A 69 -0.56 4.03 -4.71
C GLY A 69 -0.85 2.72 -3.98
N SER A 70 -1.34 2.79 -2.72
CA SER A 70 -1.61 1.60 -1.91
C SER A 70 -2.55 0.60 -2.61
N GLY A 71 -3.61 1.06 -3.27
CA GLY A 71 -4.54 0.17 -4.01
C GLY A 71 -3.84 -0.67 -5.11
N PRO A 72 -3.27 -0.04 -6.15
CA PRO A 72 -2.51 -0.73 -7.19
C PRO A 72 -1.36 -1.59 -6.66
N GLY A 73 -0.66 -1.13 -5.62
CA GLY A 73 0.44 -1.88 -4.99
C GLY A 73 -0.02 -3.19 -4.36
N HIS A 74 -1.15 -3.17 -3.64
CA HIS A 74 -1.71 -4.38 -3.03
C HIS A 74 -2.25 -5.36 -4.08
N LEU A 75 -2.90 -4.87 -5.14
CA LEU A 75 -3.39 -5.73 -6.22
C LEU A 75 -2.26 -6.52 -6.89
N ALA A 76 -1.15 -5.84 -7.18
CA ALA A 76 0.03 -6.48 -7.74
C ALA A 76 0.64 -7.55 -6.83
N LEU A 77 0.65 -7.33 -5.51
CA LEU A 77 1.14 -8.33 -4.54
C LEU A 77 0.29 -9.60 -4.53
N PHE A 78 -1.00 -9.50 -4.81
CA PHE A 78 -1.91 -10.64 -4.92
C PHE A 78 -1.97 -11.24 -6.34
N GLY A 79 -1.14 -10.75 -7.27
CA GLY A 79 -1.03 -11.29 -8.63
C GLY A 79 -2.02 -10.70 -9.65
N TYR A 80 -2.75 -9.64 -9.30
CA TYR A 80 -3.62 -8.93 -10.24
C TYR A 80 -2.82 -7.87 -11.00
N ASP A 81 -3.04 -7.75 -12.31
CA ASP A 81 -2.50 -6.63 -13.08
C ASP A 81 -3.18 -5.31 -12.65
N PRO A 82 -2.46 -4.37 -12.02
CA PRO A 82 -3.03 -3.11 -11.54
C PRO A 82 -3.46 -2.16 -12.67
N LEU A 83 -3.00 -2.39 -13.91
CA LEU A 83 -3.40 -1.61 -15.08
C LEU A 83 -4.73 -2.12 -15.67
N LYS A 84 -5.00 -3.43 -15.56
CA LYS A 84 -6.25 -4.07 -15.98
C LYS A 84 -7.35 -3.92 -14.92
N HIS A 85 -7.01 -4.13 -13.66
CA HIS A 85 -7.95 -4.13 -12.54
C HIS A 85 -7.88 -2.81 -11.76
N GLN A 86 -8.43 -1.75 -12.33
CA GLN A 86 -8.49 -0.45 -11.66
C GLN A 86 -9.66 -0.39 -10.69
N ILE A 87 -9.36 -0.48 -9.39
CA ILE A 87 -10.34 -0.23 -8.33
C ILE A 87 -10.22 1.22 -7.89
N GLY A 88 -11.33 1.96 -7.96
CA GLY A 88 -11.39 3.33 -7.48
C GLY A 88 -11.12 3.41 -5.97
N ARG A 89 -10.36 4.42 -5.53
CA ARG A 89 -10.02 4.59 -4.11
C ARG A 89 -11.27 4.70 -3.21
N GLY A 90 -12.34 5.34 -3.69
CA GLY A 90 -13.60 5.42 -2.95
C GLY A 90 -14.17 4.03 -2.63
N ALA A 91 -14.14 3.11 -3.59
CA ALA A 91 -14.62 1.75 -3.39
C ALA A 91 -13.74 0.97 -2.40
N LEU A 92 -12.41 1.11 -2.49
CA LEU A 92 -11.50 0.47 -1.53
C LEU A 92 -11.72 0.95 -0.09
N GLU A 93 -11.91 2.25 0.12
CA GLU A 93 -12.12 2.84 1.46
C GLU A 93 -13.48 2.43 2.02
N ALA A 94 -14.53 2.38 1.19
CA ALA A 94 -15.86 1.92 1.58
C ALA A 94 -15.87 0.44 1.99
N LEU A 95 -15.20 -0.42 1.21
CA LEU A 95 -15.01 -1.83 1.58
C LEU A 95 -14.20 -1.96 2.89
N GLY A 96 -13.24 -1.07 3.13
CA GLY A 96 -12.43 -1.04 4.35
C GLY A 96 -13.23 -0.72 5.62
N ILE A 97 -14.41 -0.12 5.51
CA ILE A 97 -15.36 0.10 6.60
C ILE A 97 -16.60 -0.81 6.50
N GLU A 98 -16.47 -1.92 5.75
CA GLU A 98 -17.49 -2.95 5.60
C GLU A 98 -18.82 -2.47 4.98
N VAL A 99 -18.79 -1.42 4.15
CA VAL A 99 -19.96 -1.05 3.33
C VAL A 99 -20.10 -2.06 2.20
N ASP A 100 -21.31 -2.62 2.08
CA ASP A 100 -21.70 -3.46 0.94
C ASP A 100 -21.95 -2.58 -0.29
N LEU A 101 -21.01 -2.61 -1.24
CA LEU A 101 -21.10 -1.86 -2.50
C LEU A 101 -21.74 -2.72 -3.60
N GLN A 102 -22.79 -2.18 -4.21
CA GLN A 102 -23.52 -2.81 -5.30
C GLN A 102 -23.10 -2.24 -6.67
N PRO A 103 -23.30 -2.99 -7.77
CA PRO A 103 -23.09 -2.48 -9.12
C PRO A 103 -23.91 -1.20 -9.37
N GLY A 104 -23.22 -0.11 -9.70
CA GLY A 104 -23.83 1.21 -9.92
C GLY A 104 -23.67 2.19 -8.76
N ASP A 105 -23.22 1.73 -7.60
CA ASP A 105 -22.95 2.62 -6.47
C ASP A 105 -21.74 3.52 -6.73
N VAL A 106 -21.81 4.75 -6.21
CA VAL A 106 -20.73 5.73 -6.26
C VAL A 106 -20.18 5.95 -4.86
N ALA A 107 -18.96 5.49 -4.63
CA ALA A 107 -18.23 5.74 -3.39
C ALA A 107 -17.26 6.92 -3.54
N ALA A 108 -17.28 7.83 -2.57
CA ALA A 108 -16.39 8.98 -2.51
C ALA A 108 -15.72 9.06 -1.14
N ARG A 109 -14.44 9.45 -1.14
CA ARG A 109 -13.72 9.74 0.10
C ARG A 109 -13.95 11.19 0.49
N GLY A 110 -14.47 11.40 1.69
CA GLY A 110 -14.56 12.70 2.32
C GLY A 110 -13.63 12.82 3.53
N ASN A 111 -13.29 14.05 3.88
CA ASN A 111 -12.73 14.39 5.19
C ASN A 111 -13.69 15.36 5.87
N PHE A 112 -13.84 15.27 7.19
CA PHE A 112 -14.44 16.36 7.95
C PHE A 112 -13.51 17.58 7.94
N CYS A 113 -14.09 18.77 7.82
CA CYS A 113 -13.37 20.03 7.76
C CYS A 113 -14.04 21.09 8.64
N LEU A 114 -13.24 22.07 9.06
CA LEU A 114 -13.73 23.25 9.78
C LEU A 114 -13.95 24.38 8.78
N VAL A 115 -15.11 25.02 8.91
CA VAL A 115 -15.53 26.16 8.11
C VAL A 115 -15.83 27.31 9.07
N ASP A 116 -15.40 28.53 8.73
CA ASP A 116 -15.70 29.72 9.54
C ASP A 116 -17.12 30.26 9.31
N GLY A 117 -17.45 31.37 9.98
CA GLY A 117 -18.76 32.02 9.88
C GLY A 117 -19.09 32.58 8.49
N ASP A 118 -18.08 32.77 7.64
CA ASP A 118 -18.22 33.27 6.27
C ASP A 118 -18.24 32.13 5.23
N GLY A 119 -18.22 30.87 5.67
CA GLY A 119 -18.25 29.71 4.80
C GLY A 119 -16.89 29.32 4.21
N LEU A 120 -15.78 29.87 4.72
CA LEU A 120 -14.43 29.57 4.24
C LEU A 120 -13.82 28.37 4.98
N LEU A 121 -13.17 27.50 4.21
CA LEU A 121 -12.46 26.34 4.72
C LEU A 121 -11.21 26.77 5.52
N VAL A 122 -11.26 26.67 6.84
CA VAL A 122 -10.16 27.07 7.73
C VAL A 122 -9.26 25.90 8.15
N ASP A 123 -9.79 24.68 8.18
CA ASP A 123 -9.00 23.45 8.37
C ASP A 123 -9.60 22.29 7.57
N ARG A 124 -8.77 21.60 6.79
CA ARG A 124 -9.16 20.49 5.91
C ARG A 124 -9.38 19.17 6.65
N ARG A 125 -9.04 19.08 7.94
CA ARG A 125 -9.12 17.86 8.75
C ARG A 125 -9.85 18.05 10.09
N ALA A 126 -10.37 19.26 10.35
CA ALA A 126 -11.09 19.60 11.58
C ALA A 126 -10.35 19.17 12.85
N TRP A 127 -9.02 19.35 12.88
CA TRP A 127 -8.22 18.95 14.03
C TRP A 127 -8.43 19.95 15.16
N SER A 128 -9.10 19.53 16.24
CA SER A 128 -9.11 20.32 17.46
C SER A 128 -7.80 20.08 18.23
N ASP A 129 -6.74 20.82 17.89
CA ASP A 129 -5.70 21.06 18.89
C ASP A 129 -5.30 22.53 18.93
N SER A 130 -5.63 23.11 20.07
CA SER A 130 -5.01 24.26 20.69
C SER A 130 -3.54 24.01 21.11
N HIS A 131 -2.75 23.29 20.30
CA HIS A 131 -1.32 23.11 20.54
C HIS A 131 -0.50 23.57 19.33
N ARG A 132 -0.39 24.89 19.22
CA ARG A 132 0.79 25.53 18.66
C ARG A 132 1.94 25.34 19.66
N VAL A 133 3.01 24.69 19.22
CA VAL A 133 4.38 24.94 19.71
C VAL A 133 5.09 25.72 18.62
#